data_AF-A0AAW9IXW4-F1
#
_entry.id   AF-A0AAW9IXW4-F1
#
_cell.length_a   1.000
_cell.length_b   1.000
_cell.length_c   1.000
_cell.angle_alpha   90.00
_cell.angle_beta   90.00
_cell.angle_gamma   90.00
#
_symmetry.space_group_name_H-M   'P 1'
#
loop_
_entity.id
_entity.type
_entity.pdbx_description
1 polymer ?
#
loop_
_entity_poly.entity_id
_entity_poly.type
_entity_poly.pdbx_seq_one_letter_code
_entity_poly.pdbx_strand_id
1 'polypeptide(L)'
;EYGVENLNSIKEDFKLRDVIYLNQVHSDKVYIYNKDYKNIKEEEGDGIITSEKGIAIGVFTADCVPIIIVNEKSKAIATIHSGWKGTFNSIVLKTLIKMKEEFKIDIKETKIFIGPHIKQCCYEVSNELKQNFLDKTGINEEKLFNGRNLSLKECI
;
A
#
# COMPACT_ATOMS: atom_id res chain seq x y z
N GLU A 1 -2.44 -4.27 -23.56
CA GLU A 1 -3.80 -4.16 -24.12
C GLU A 1 -4.85 -4.53 -23.07
N TYR A 2 -4.95 -5.79 -22.63
CA TYR A 2 -5.91 -6.22 -21.58
C TYR A 2 -5.89 -5.43 -20.26
N GLY A 3 -4.71 -5.03 -19.75
CA GLY A 3 -4.63 -4.28 -18.50
C GLY A 3 -5.28 -2.89 -18.56
N VAL A 4 -5.21 -2.23 -19.72
CA VAL A 4 -5.82 -0.91 -19.94
C VAL A 4 -7.33 -1.04 -20.11
N GLU A 5 -7.80 -2.07 -20.80
CA GLU A 5 -9.23 -2.39 -20.94
C GLU A 5 -9.88 -2.64 -19.58
N ASN A 6 -9.21 -3.38 -18.70
CA ASN A 6 -9.71 -3.64 -17.34
C ASN A 6 -9.86 -2.35 -16.50
N LEU A 7 -8.92 -1.40 -16.64
CA LEU A 7 -9.02 -0.11 -15.95
C LEU A 7 -10.18 0.74 -16.48
N ASN A 8 -10.47 0.66 -17.78
CA ASN A 8 -11.62 1.36 -18.36
C ASN A 8 -12.94 0.79 -17.86
N SER A 9 -13.07 -0.53 -17.72
CA SER A 9 -14.26 -1.16 -17.09
C SER A 9 -14.50 -0.60 -15.68
N ILE A 10 -13.46 -0.51 -14.85
CA ILE A 10 -13.58 0.05 -13.49
C ILE A 10 -14.11 1.49 -13.53
N LYS A 11 -13.67 2.30 -14.50
CA LYS A 11 -14.16 3.67 -14.64
C LYS A 11 -15.65 3.71 -14.98
N GLU A 12 -16.08 2.85 -15.89
CA GLU A 12 -17.48 2.76 -16.33
C GLU A 12 -18.39 2.25 -15.20
N ASP A 13 -18.02 1.12 -14.58
CA ASP A 13 -18.79 0.45 -13.53
C ASP A 13 -19.02 1.34 -12.32
N PHE A 14 -18.01 2.10 -11.92
CA PHE A 14 -18.06 3.00 -10.75
C PHE A 14 -18.31 4.47 -11.11
N LYS A 15 -18.57 4.79 -12.39
CA LYS A 15 -18.79 6.16 -12.90
C LYS A 15 -17.69 7.14 -12.48
N LEU A 16 -16.43 6.72 -12.63
CA LEU A 16 -15.25 7.47 -12.24
C LEU A 16 -14.68 8.26 -13.41
N ARG A 17 -14.15 9.46 -13.11
CA ARG A 17 -13.41 10.28 -14.08
C ARG A 17 -12.10 9.62 -14.47
N ASP A 18 -11.41 9.04 -13.48
CA ASP A 18 -10.13 8.36 -13.70
C ASP A 18 -9.82 7.32 -12.61
N VAL A 19 -8.89 6.44 -12.92
CA VAL A 19 -8.22 5.53 -11.98
C VAL A 19 -6.76 5.94 -11.92
N ILE A 20 -6.30 6.32 -10.74
CA ILE A 20 -4.95 6.82 -10.48
C ILE A 20 -4.12 5.72 -9.81
N TYR A 21 -2.89 5.55 -10.28
CA TYR A 21 -1.93 4.60 -9.79
C TYR A 21 -0.53 5.19 -9.97
N LEU A 22 0.50 4.50 -9.47
CA LEU A 22 1.91 4.91 -9.58
C LEU A 22 2.70 3.91 -10.42
N ASN A 23 3.91 4.30 -10.82
CA ASN A 23 4.91 3.36 -11.30
C ASN A 23 5.56 2.67 -10.09
N GLN A 24 5.10 1.46 -9.76
CA GLN A 24 5.49 0.75 -8.54
C GLN A 24 6.92 0.18 -8.63
N VAL A 25 7.76 0.53 -7.65
CA VAL A 25 9.19 0.18 -7.64
C VAL A 25 9.64 -0.49 -6.33
N HIS A 26 8.69 -0.99 -5.53
CA HIS A 26 8.94 -1.61 -4.21
C HIS A 26 9.67 -0.67 -3.22
N SER A 27 9.44 0.63 -3.36
CA SER A 27 9.91 1.68 -2.47
C SER A 27 8.98 1.85 -1.25
N ASP A 28 9.25 2.91 -0.50
CA ASP A 28 8.45 3.45 0.59
C ASP A 28 7.97 4.88 0.28
N LYS A 29 8.05 5.31 -0.99
CA LYS A 29 7.63 6.63 -1.44
C LYS A 29 6.11 6.69 -1.52
N VAL A 30 5.55 7.73 -0.92
CA VAL A 30 4.10 7.97 -0.82
C VAL A 30 3.77 9.35 -1.37
N TYR A 31 2.84 9.44 -2.31
CA TYR A 31 2.43 10.67 -2.97
C TYR A 31 1.00 11.06 -2.59
N ILE A 32 0.73 12.37 -2.58
CA ILE A 32 -0.64 12.89 -2.45
C ILE A 32 -1.11 13.33 -3.82
N TYR A 33 -2.23 12.76 -4.26
CA TYR A 33 -2.89 13.13 -5.48
C TYR A 33 -3.94 14.21 -5.24
N ASN A 34 -3.88 15.24 -6.07
CA ASN A 34 -4.98 16.15 -6.34
C ASN A 34 -5.11 16.36 -7.86
N LYS A 35 -6.18 17.01 -8.31
CA LYS A 35 -6.46 17.23 -9.74
C LYS A 35 -5.38 18.03 -10.50
N ASP A 36 -4.54 18.79 -9.79
CA ASP A 36 -3.49 19.63 -10.40
C ASP A 36 -2.19 18.82 -10.63
N TYR A 37 -2.08 17.62 -10.04
CA TYR A 37 -0.95 16.70 -10.24
C TYR A 37 -1.12 15.87 -11.53
N LYS A 38 -0.71 16.45 -12.65
CA LYS A 38 -0.96 15.89 -14.00
C LYS A 38 -0.25 14.57 -14.31
N ASN A 39 0.98 14.38 -13.86
CA ASN A 39 1.84 13.26 -14.28
C ASN A 39 2.08 12.21 -13.18
N ILE A 40 1.18 12.11 -12.21
CA ILE A 40 1.38 11.21 -11.06
C ILE A 40 1.55 9.73 -11.45
N LYS A 41 0.98 9.29 -12.59
CA LYS A 41 1.10 7.91 -13.08
C LYS A 41 2.53 7.54 -13.50
N GLU A 42 3.39 8.54 -13.75
CA GLU A 42 4.80 8.36 -14.09
C GLU A 42 5.70 8.38 -12.84
N GLU A 43 5.19 8.80 -11.68
CA GLU A 43 5.95 8.87 -10.45
C GLU A 43 6.29 7.47 -9.94
N GLU A 44 7.57 7.29 -9.61
CA GLU A 44 8.06 6.08 -8.96
C GLU A 44 7.68 6.08 -7.48
N GLY A 45 6.72 5.24 -7.11
CA GLY A 45 6.28 5.12 -5.74
C GLY A 45 5.29 4.00 -5.51
N ASP A 46 5.00 3.75 -4.24
CA ASP A 46 4.28 2.55 -3.81
C ASP A 46 3.11 2.88 -2.86
N GLY A 47 2.87 4.17 -2.58
CA GLY A 47 1.70 4.62 -1.85
C GLY A 47 1.11 5.88 -2.45
N ILE A 48 -0.21 5.95 -2.52
CA ILE A 48 -0.93 7.12 -3.01
C ILE A 48 -2.05 7.46 -2.04
N ILE A 49 -2.20 8.74 -1.71
CA ILE A 49 -3.21 9.30 -0.82
C ILE A 49 -4.03 10.32 -1.60
N THR A 50 -5.33 10.40 -1.36
CA THR A 50 -6.17 11.48 -1.93
C THR A 50 -7.43 11.73 -1.11
N SER A 51 -8.01 12.92 -1.26
CA SER A 51 -9.38 13.23 -0.84
C SER A 51 -10.26 13.68 -2.03
N GLU A 52 -9.75 13.56 -3.26
CA GLU A 52 -10.47 13.91 -4.48
C GLU A 52 -11.65 12.96 -4.72
N LYS A 53 -12.78 13.54 -5.13
CA LYS A 53 -14.00 12.77 -5.42
C LYS A 53 -14.09 12.39 -6.89
N GLY A 54 -14.79 11.29 -7.16
CA GLY A 54 -15.08 10.83 -8.52
C GLY A 54 -13.85 10.29 -9.24
N ILE A 55 -12.85 9.83 -8.50
CA ILE A 55 -11.69 9.08 -8.98
C ILE A 55 -11.47 7.88 -8.06
N ALA A 56 -10.82 6.85 -8.57
CA ALA A 56 -10.26 5.79 -7.74
C ALA A 56 -8.74 5.94 -7.67
N ILE A 57 -8.15 5.51 -6.56
CA ILE A 57 -6.72 5.21 -6.46
C ILE A 57 -6.55 3.70 -6.34
N GLY A 58 -5.46 3.16 -6.87
CA GLY A 58 -5.20 1.74 -6.87
C GLY A 58 -3.72 1.38 -6.92
N VAL A 59 -3.45 0.13 -6.60
CA VAL A 59 -2.13 -0.50 -6.71
C VAL A 59 -2.28 -1.85 -7.40
N PHE A 60 -1.30 -2.21 -8.22
CA PHE A 60 -1.19 -3.53 -8.81
C PHE A 60 -0.47 -4.45 -7.84
N THR A 61 -0.91 -5.69 -7.71
CA THR A 61 -0.20 -6.67 -6.91
C THR A 61 -0.32 -8.06 -7.51
N ALA A 62 0.74 -8.83 -7.36
CA ALA A 62 0.75 -10.28 -7.35
C ALA A 62 1.66 -10.64 -6.18
N ASP A 63 1.12 -11.29 -5.15
CA ASP A 63 1.78 -11.67 -3.90
C ASP A 63 2.10 -10.54 -2.89
N CYS A 64 2.50 -9.34 -3.31
CA CYS A 64 2.74 -8.22 -2.39
C CYS A 64 1.46 -7.81 -1.63
N VAL A 65 1.59 -7.15 -0.47
CA VAL A 65 0.44 -6.82 0.40
C VAL A 65 -0.24 -5.53 -0.08
N PRO A 66 -1.45 -5.57 -0.68
CA PRO A 66 -2.20 -4.36 -0.97
C PRO A 66 -2.91 -3.88 0.30
N ILE A 67 -2.81 -2.60 0.60
CA ILE A 67 -3.42 -2.01 1.79
C ILE A 67 -4.26 -0.81 1.37
N ILE A 68 -5.47 -0.74 1.91
CA ILE A 68 -6.37 0.41 1.76
C ILE A 68 -6.53 1.06 3.13
N ILE A 69 -6.34 2.37 3.20
CA ILE A 69 -6.60 3.18 4.40
C ILE A 69 -7.75 4.12 4.10
N VAL A 70 -8.72 4.21 5.01
CA VAL A 70 -9.89 5.08 4.88
C VAL A 70 -10.08 5.88 6.15
N ASN A 71 -10.12 7.21 6.02
CA ASN A 71 -10.62 8.09 7.06
C ASN A 71 -11.91 8.76 6.58
N GLU A 72 -13.04 8.36 7.16
CA GLU A 72 -14.36 8.84 6.71
C GLU A 72 -14.63 10.30 7.05
N LYS A 73 -13.96 10.86 8.07
CA LYS A 73 -14.16 12.24 8.51
C LYS A 73 -13.47 13.23 7.58
N SER A 74 -12.18 13.02 7.29
CA SER A 74 -11.42 13.85 6.35
C SER A 74 -11.72 13.52 4.87
N LYS A 75 -12.40 12.40 4.61
CA LYS A 75 -12.60 11.82 3.28
C LYS A 75 -11.27 11.44 2.59
N ALA A 76 -10.18 11.36 3.34
CA ALA A 76 -8.90 10.92 2.82
C ALA A 76 -8.86 9.39 2.75
N ILE A 77 -8.41 8.89 1.61
CA ILE A 77 -8.14 7.47 1.37
C ILE A 77 -6.69 7.30 0.92
N ALA A 78 -6.13 6.12 1.17
CA ALA A 78 -4.83 5.73 0.63
C ALA A 78 -4.83 4.30 0.12
N THR A 79 -4.04 4.03 -0.91
CA THR A 79 -3.73 2.68 -1.39
C THR A 79 -2.23 2.49 -1.39
N ILE A 80 -1.76 1.35 -0.88
CA ILE A 80 -0.35 1.06 -0.68
C ILE A 80 -0.03 -0.31 -1.24
N HIS A 81 1.04 -0.38 -2.03
CA HIS A 81 1.71 -1.59 -2.46
C HIS A 81 2.84 -1.88 -1.46
N SER A 82 2.60 -2.83 -0.55
CA SER A 82 3.56 -3.17 0.49
C SER A 82 4.22 -4.52 0.18
N GLY A 83 5.22 -4.50 -0.70
CA GLY A 83 6.17 -5.61 -0.83
C GLY A 83 7.09 -5.73 0.39
N TRP A 84 8.00 -6.71 0.39
CA TRP A 84 8.90 -6.89 1.54
C TRP A 84 9.77 -5.65 1.79
N LYS A 85 10.25 -4.97 0.75
CA LYS A 85 11.11 -3.79 0.85
C LYS A 85 10.35 -2.57 1.38
N GLY A 86 9.12 -2.34 0.90
CA GLY A 86 8.24 -1.30 1.42
C GLY A 86 7.85 -1.55 2.87
N THR A 87 7.53 -2.80 3.21
CA THR A 87 7.23 -3.25 4.59
C THR A 87 8.42 -3.01 5.51
N PHE A 88 9.61 -3.46 5.09
CA PHE A 88 10.87 -3.26 5.80
C PHE A 88 11.14 -1.77 6.04
N ASN A 89 10.75 -0.90 5.11
CA ASN A 89 10.92 0.55 5.21
C ASN A 89 9.69 1.28 5.79
N SER A 90 8.74 0.54 6.37
CA SER A 90 7.59 1.06 7.11
C SER A 90 6.67 1.97 6.28
N ILE A 91 6.43 1.61 5.01
CA ILE A 91 5.59 2.40 4.09
C ILE A 91 4.19 2.70 4.65
N VAL A 92 3.59 1.77 5.41
CA VAL A 92 2.26 1.96 6.04
C VAL A 92 2.30 3.06 7.09
N LEU A 93 3.29 3.01 7.98
CA LEU A 93 3.50 4.05 8.99
C LEU A 93 3.77 5.41 8.34
N LYS A 94 4.62 5.46 7.31
CA LYS A 94 4.90 6.68 6.56
C LYS A 94 3.65 7.25 5.90
N THR A 95 2.78 6.39 5.38
CA THR A 95 1.48 6.79 4.82
C THR A 95 0.58 7.39 5.89
N LEU A 96 0.45 6.75 7.06
CA LEU A 96 -0.36 7.26 8.17
C LEU A 96 0.15 8.60 8.71
N ILE A 97 1.46 8.76 8.84
CA ILE A 97 2.08 10.03 9.24
C ILE A 97 1.71 11.13 8.24
N LYS A 98 1.93 10.87 6.94
CA LYS A 98 1.61 11.83 5.88
C LYS A 98 0.11 12.16 5.84
N MET A 99 -0.76 11.17 6.03
CA MET A 99 -2.21 11.40 6.13
C MET A 99 -2.56 12.28 7.34
N LYS A 100 -1.91 12.08 8.48
CA LYS A 100 -2.13 12.87 9.70
C LYS A 100 -1.65 14.30 9.53
N GLU A 101 -0.51 14.50 8.88
CA GLU A 101 0.06 15.82 8.63
C GLU A 101 -0.81 16.64 7.67
N GLU A 102 -1.27 16.02 6.59
CA GLU A 102 -1.90 16.72 5.47
C GLU A 102 -3.44 16.81 5.61
N PHE A 103 -4.07 15.75 6.10
CA PHE A 103 -5.53 15.66 6.21
C PHE A 103 -6.05 15.68 7.65
N LYS A 104 -5.14 15.84 8.63
CA LYS A 104 -5.46 15.91 10.06
C LYS A 104 -6.33 14.73 10.54
N ILE A 105 -6.06 13.53 10.02
CA ILE A 105 -6.82 12.34 10.40
C ILE A 105 -6.64 12.01 11.88
N ASP A 106 -7.70 11.50 12.50
CA ASP A 106 -7.58 10.75 13.75
C ASP A 106 -7.33 9.27 13.41
N ILE A 107 -6.23 8.72 13.93
CA ILE A 107 -5.87 7.32 13.75
C ILE A 107 -6.93 6.39 14.36
N LYS A 108 -7.59 6.80 15.45
CA LYS A 108 -8.66 6.01 16.07
C LYS A 108 -9.92 5.89 15.20
N GLU A 109 -10.12 6.86 14.30
CA GLU A 109 -11.23 6.89 13.35
C GLU A 109 -10.80 6.41 11.94
N THR A 110 -9.58 5.88 11.81
CA THR A 110 -9.02 5.42 10.54
C THR A 110 -9.11 3.91 10.42
N LYS A 111 -9.72 3.44 9.32
CA LYS A 111 -9.86 2.01 9.01
C LYS A 111 -8.75 1.58 8.05
N ILE A 112 -8.15 0.43 8.32
CA ILE A 112 -7.11 -0.17 7.47
C ILE A 112 -7.60 -1.54 7.03
N PHE A 113 -7.55 -1.79 5.72
CA PHE A 113 -7.91 -3.05 5.10
C PHE A 113 -6.66 -3.66 4.47
N ILE A 114 -6.34 -4.89 4.85
CA ILE A 114 -5.23 -5.66 4.27
C ILE A 114 -5.85 -6.63 3.27
N GLY A 115 -5.56 -6.45 1.99
CA GLY A 115 -6.13 -7.27 0.93
C GLY A 115 -5.41 -8.60 0.71
N PRO A 116 -5.83 -9.38 -0.29
CA PRO A 116 -5.23 -10.67 -0.62
C PRO A 116 -3.73 -10.54 -0.97
N HIS A 117 -2.90 -11.42 -0.42
CA HIS A 117 -1.45 -11.42 -0.58
C HIS A 117 -0.87 -12.80 -0.25
N ILE A 118 0.41 -13.00 -0.57
CA ILE A 118 1.12 -14.23 -0.21
C ILE A 118 1.28 -14.31 1.31
N LYS A 119 0.99 -15.49 1.87
CA LYS A 119 0.99 -15.70 3.32
C LYS A 119 2.22 -16.48 3.77
N GLN A 120 2.44 -16.52 5.09
CA GLN A 120 3.49 -17.31 5.73
C GLN A 120 3.45 -18.81 5.37
N CYS A 121 2.32 -19.36 4.92
CA CYS A 121 2.28 -20.74 4.44
C CYS A 121 3.08 -20.97 3.14
N CYS A 122 3.35 -19.92 2.35
CA CYS A 122 3.96 -20.04 1.03
C CYS A 122 5.06 -19.01 0.72
N TYR A 123 5.28 -17.99 1.57
CA TYR A 123 6.24 -16.93 1.28
C TYR A 123 7.64 -17.19 1.83
N GLU A 124 8.38 -18.06 1.16
CA GLU A 124 9.76 -18.38 1.54
C GLU A 124 10.74 -17.25 1.16
N VAL A 125 11.61 -16.86 2.08
CA VAL A 125 12.64 -15.83 1.84
C VAL A 125 14.06 -16.35 2.10
N SER A 126 15.07 -15.57 1.68
CA SER A 126 16.46 -15.89 1.97
C SER A 126 16.75 -15.78 3.48
N ASN A 127 17.78 -16.51 3.95
CA ASN A 127 18.23 -16.39 5.34
C ASN A 127 18.69 -14.98 5.69
N GLU A 128 19.35 -14.30 4.74
CA GLU A 128 19.76 -12.90 4.90
C GLU A 128 18.56 -11.99 5.16
N LEU A 129 17.50 -12.11 4.34
CA LEU A 129 16.32 -11.30 4.53
C LEU A 129 15.61 -11.62 5.85
N LYS A 130 15.56 -12.91 6.22
CA LYS A 130 15.03 -13.33 7.52
C LYS A 130 15.77 -12.63 8.66
N GLN A 131 17.10 -12.67 8.66
CA GLN A 131 17.91 -12.04 9.70
C GLN A 131 17.69 -10.53 9.75
N ASN A 132 17.68 -9.85 8.60
CA ASN A 132 17.43 -8.41 8.52
C ASN A 132 16.09 -8.01 9.18
N PHE A 133 15.04 -8.81 8.98
CA PHE A 133 13.73 -8.56 9.58
C PHE A 133 13.72 -8.80 11.10
N LEU A 134 14.40 -9.83 11.59
CA LEU A 134 14.53 -10.09 13.03
C LEU A 134 15.26 -8.94 13.74
N ASP A 135 16.36 -8.47 13.15
CA ASP A 135 17.18 -7.39 13.70
C ASP A 135 16.42 -6.05 13.72
N LYS A 136 15.57 -5.80 12.72
CA LYS A 136 14.85 -4.52 12.58
C LYS A 136 13.57 -4.44 13.40
N THR A 137 12.77 -5.51 13.44
CA THR A 137 11.36 -5.40 13.87
C THR A 137 11.16 -5.62 15.36
N GLY A 138 12.07 -6.35 16.03
CA GLY A 138 11.88 -6.78 17.42
C GLY A 138 10.67 -7.70 17.64
N ILE A 139 10.03 -8.17 16.56
CA ILE A 139 8.93 -9.13 16.61
C ILE A 139 9.52 -10.51 16.92
N ASN A 140 8.84 -11.28 17.78
CA ASN A 140 9.23 -12.65 18.09
C ASN A 140 9.36 -13.50 16.81
N GLU A 141 10.44 -14.26 16.70
CA GLU A 141 10.74 -15.05 15.50
C GLU A 141 9.62 -16.04 15.13
N GLU A 142 9.06 -16.76 16.09
CA GLU A 142 8.01 -17.77 15.84
C GLU A 142 6.70 -17.14 15.33
N LYS A 143 6.48 -15.87 15.69
CA LYS A 143 5.35 -15.10 15.18
C LYS A 143 5.60 -14.63 13.75
N LEU A 144 6.82 -14.18 13.47
CA LEU A 144 7.17 -13.58 12.18
C LEU A 144 7.50 -14.63 11.11
N PHE A 145 8.05 -15.78 11.51
CA PHE A 145 8.55 -16.83 10.63
C PHE A 145 8.03 -18.22 10.98
N ASN A 146 7.76 -19.01 9.95
CA ASN A 146 7.71 -20.47 10.04
C ASN A 146 8.84 -21.05 9.19
N GLY A 147 9.92 -21.49 9.85
CA GLY A 147 11.17 -21.81 9.16
C GLY A 147 11.76 -20.57 8.48
N ARG A 148 11.76 -20.54 7.13
CA ARG A 148 12.13 -19.37 6.31
C ARG A 148 10.94 -18.61 5.73
N ASN A 149 9.72 -19.01 6.05
CA ASN A 149 8.55 -18.34 5.48
C ASN A 149 8.17 -17.12 6.31
N LEU A 150 8.10 -15.96 5.65
CA LEU A 150 7.86 -14.66 6.28
C LEU A 150 6.36 -14.29 6.30
N SER A 151 5.88 -13.75 7.41
CA SER A 151 4.57 -13.08 7.47
C SER A 151 4.72 -11.56 7.38
N LEU A 152 4.56 -10.98 6.19
CA LEU A 152 4.62 -9.51 6.02
C LEU A 152 3.53 -8.78 6.81
N LYS A 153 2.36 -9.40 6.98
CA LYS A 153 1.24 -8.86 7.75
C LYS A 153 1.63 -8.56 9.20
N GLU A 154 2.49 -9.38 9.82
CA GLU A 154 2.86 -9.16 11.23
C GLU A 154 3.76 -7.93 11.42
N CYS A 155 4.36 -7.42 10.33
CA CYS A 155 5.16 -6.18 10.32
C CYS A 155 4.35 -4.92 10.03
N ILE A 156 3.05 -5.05 9.74
CA ILE A 156 2.13 -3.95 9.40
C ILE A 156 1.24 -3.66 10.61
#